data_AF-A0A537BNM4-F1
#
_entry.id   AF-A0A537BNM4-F1
#
_cell.length_a   1.000
_cell.length_b   1.000
_cell.length_c   1.000
_cell.angle_alpha   90.00
_cell.angle_beta   90.00
_cell.angle_gamma   90.00
#
_symmetry.space_group_name_H-M   'P 1'
#
loop_
_entity.id
_entity.type
_entity.pdbx_description
1 polymer ?
#
loop_
_entity_poly.entity_id
_entity_poly.type
_entity_poly.pdbx_seq_one_letter_code
_entity_poly.pdbx_strand_id
1 'polypeptide(L)'
;MKGAALLAALVAAPALAHHVELLPPLQFVPPPPGSYRLHRIMPAPEGRVLDVHGRAARLSQYLHDRITLLGFIYTTCADPDGCPLAYRVFDA
;
A
#
# COMPACT_ATOMS: atom_id res chain seq x y z
N MET A 1 -16.35 -55.84 -5.30
CA MET A 1 -14.87 -55.78 -5.43
C MET A 1 -14.53 -54.32 -5.74
N LYS A 2 -14.23 -53.49 -4.72
CA LYS A 2 -12.86 -53.09 -4.30
C LYS A 2 -12.02 -52.64 -5.52
N GLY A 3 -11.57 -51.40 -5.67
CA GLY A 3 -11.47 -50.33 -4.70
C GLY A 3 -11.16 -48.98 -5.33
N ALA A 4 -11.06 -48.01 -4.44
CA ALA A 4 -10.86 -46.59 -4.66
C ALA A 4 -9.62 -46.23 -5.48
N ALA A 5 -9.74 -45.15 -6.25
CA ALA A 5 -8.64 -44.24 -6.52
C ALA A 5 -9.20 -42.81 -6.59
N LEU A 6 -9.60 -42.29 -5.42
CA LEU A 6 -9.48 -40.86 -5.17
C LEU A 6 -7.99 -40.60 -5.00
N LEU A 7 -7.37 -39.84 -5.90
CA LEU A 7 -6.15 -39.10 -5.59
C LEU A 7 -6.14 -37.79 -6.38
N ALA A 8 -6.12 -36.72 -5.59
CA ALA A 8 -6.26 -35.33 -5.96
C ALA A 8 -5.25 -34.89 -7.03
N ALA A 9 -5.75 -34.19 -8.04
CA ALA A 9 -4.99 -33.16 -8.72
C ALA A 9 -5.59 -31.80 -8.34
N LEU A 10 -5.34 -31.39 -7.10
CA LEU A 10 -5.50 -30.00 -6.68
C LEU A 10 -4.34 -29.23 -7.34
N VAL A 11 -4.46 -28.93 -8.64
CA VAL A 11 -3.51 -28.04 -9.30
C VAL A 11 -3.81 -26.66 -8.73
N ALA A 12 -2.96 -26.26 -7.77
CA ALA A 12 -2.96 -24.94 -7.17
C ALA A 12 -2.99 -23.91 -8.30
N ALA A 13 -4.08 -23.15 -8.38
CA ALA A 13 -4.08 -21.91 -9.14
C ALA A 13 -2.91 -21.08 -8.60
N PRO A 14 -2.02 -20.52 -9.45
CA PRO A 14 -1.13 -19.49 -8.97
C PRO A 14 -2.07 -18.32 -8.66
N ALA A 15 -2.38 -18.16 -7.37
CA ALA A 15 -2.93 -16.91 -6.89
C ALA A 15 -1.98 -15.84 -7.40
N LEU A 16 -2.47 -14.95 -8.28
CA LEU A 16 -1.81 -13.77 -8.82
C LEU A 16 -0.59 -13.38 -7.99
N ALA A 17 0.57 -13.95 -8.33
CA ALA A 17 1.80 -13.52 -7.74
C ALA A 17 2.08 -12.20 -8.41
N HIS A 18 1.58 -11.11 -7.80
CA HIS A 18 1.98 -9.76 -8.15
C HIS A 18 3.51 -9.81 -8.28
N HIS A 19 4.04 -9.38 -9.43
CA HIS A 19 5.46 -9.42 -9.70
C HIS A 19 6.17 -8.55 -8.66
N VAL A 20 6.57 -9.15 -7.54
CA VAL A 20 7.38 -8.49 -6.52
C VAL A 20 8.77 -8.46 -7.10
N GLU A 21 9.11 -7.36 -7.74
CA GLU A 21 10.52 -6.98 -7.88
C GLU A 21 11.11 -7.08 -6.48
N LEU A 22 12.05 -8.02 -6.27
CA LEU A 22 12.60 -8.30 -4.95
C LEU A 22 13.25 -7.02 -4.44
N LEU A 23 12.57 -6.36 -3.51
CA LEU A 23 13.13 -5.27 -2.74
C LEU A 23 14.46 -5.76 -2.13
N PRO A 24 15.48 -4.90 -2.03
CA PRO A 24 16.66 -5.19 -1.25
C PRO A 24 16.25 -5.72 0.13
N PRO A 25 16.97 -6.70 0.70
CA PRO A 25 16.64 -7.25 2.00
C PRO A 25 16.58 -6.11 3.02
N LEU A 26 15.50 -6.08 3.80
CA LEU A 26 15.33 -5.07 4.85
C LEU A 26 16.52 -5.16 5.81
N GLN A 27 17.10 -4.00 6.14
CA GLN A 27 18.17 -3.90 7.15
C GLN A 27 17.62 -4.04 8.59
N PHE A 28 16.35 -4.39 8.73
CA PHE A 28 15.66 -4.59 10.00
C PHE A 28 14.62 -5.70 9.86
N VAL A 29 14.24 -6.32 10.98
CA VAL A 29 13.14 -7.28 11.03
C VAL A 29 11.83 -6.49 11.24
N PRO A 30 10.89 -6.50 10.28
CA PRO A 30 9.63 -5.81 10.47
C PRO A 30 8.81 -6.51 11.59
N PRO A 31 8.05 -5.75 12.39
CA PRO A 31 7.08 -6.30 13.31
C PRO A 31 6.13 -7.32 12.63
N PRO A 32 5.65 -8.36 13.35
CA PRO A 32 4.71 -9.31 12.80
C PRO A 32 3.45 -8.61 12.22
N PRO A 33 2.86 -9.12 11.12
CA PRO A 33 1.59 -8.62 10.63
C PRO A 33 0.54 -8.56 11.75
N GLY A 34 -0.16 -7.42 11.87
CA GLY A 34 -1.15 -7.20 12.91
C GLY A 34 -0.60 -6.85 14.30
N SER A 35 0.73 -6.81 14.52
CA SER A 35 1.31 -6.35 15.79
C SER A 35 1.36 -4.82 15.92
N TYR A 36 1.08 -4.10 14.83
CA TYR A 36 1.02 -2.65 14.83
C TYR A 36 -0.23 -2.18 15.57
N ARG A 37 -0.06 -1.25 16.52
CA ARG A 37 -1.19 -0.60 17.15
C ARG A 37 -1.81 0.40 16.19
N LEU A 38 -3.03 0.13 15.73
CA LEU A 38 -3.79 1.12 14.99
C LEU A 38 -4.26 2.23 15.95
N HIS A 39 -3.66 3.41 15.79
CA HIS A 39 -4.08 4.60 16.52
C HIS A 39 -5.45 5.08 16.01
N ARG A 40 -6.16 5.85 16.86
CA ARG A 40 -7.47 6.38 16.48
C ARG A 40 -7.33 7.26 15.24
N ILE A 41 -8.01 6.86 14.16
CA ILE A 41 -8.14 7.70 12.96
C ILE A 41 -9.04 8.88 13.34
N MET A 42 -8.59 10.09 13.02
CA MET A 42 -9.28 11.34 13.36
C MET A 42 -9.57 12.13 12.09
N PRO A 43 -10.56 13.03 12.13
CA PRO A 43 -10.72 14.02 11.06
C PRO A 43 -9.42 14.78 10.85
N ALA A 44 -8.99 14.91 9.60
CA ALA A 44 -7.84 15.74 9.29
C ALA A 44 -8.20 17.22 9.53
N PRO A 45 -7.23 18.05 9.96
CA PRO A 45 -7.44 19.48 10.09
C PRO A 45 -7.69 20.12 8.72
N GLU A 46 -8.31 21.30 8.72
CA GLU A 46 -8.51 22.08 7.50
C GLU A 46 -7.23 22.83 7.07
N GLY A 47 -7.13 23.08 5.76
CA GLY A 47 -5.98 23.78 5.18
C GLY A 47 -6.17 24.06 3.69
N ARG A 48 -5.28 24.91 3.13
CA ARG A 48 -5.18 25.09 1.68
C ARG A 48 -4.03 24.26 1.13
N VAL A 49 -4.31 23.50 0.08
CA VAL A 49 -3.33 22.73 -0.69
C VAL A 49 -3.35 23.19 -2.14
N LEU A 50 -2.26 22.94 -2.85
CA LEU A 50 -2.19 23.14 -4.30
C LEU A 50 -2.47 21.82 -5.00
N ASP A 51 -3.30 21.84 -6.03
CA ASP A 51 -3.46 20.70 -6.93
C ASP A 51 -2.28 20.59 -7.92
N VAL A 52 -2.31 19.54 -8.74
CA VAL A 52 -1.31 19.29 -9.80
C VAL A 52 -1.22 20.42 -10.85
N HIS A 53 -2.23 21.29 -10.94
CA HIS A 53 -2.24 22.46 -11.82
C HIS A 53 -1.88 23.76 -11.08
N GLY A 54 -1.44 23.67 -9.81
CA GLY A 54 -1.09 24.82 -8.98
C GLY A 54 -2.30 25.61 -8.46
N ARG A 55 -3.52 25.08 -8.56
CA ARG A 55 -4.72 25.77 -8.06
C ARG A 55 -4.90 25.49 -6.57
N ALA A 56 -5.22 26.53 -5.81
CA ALA A 56 -5.50 26.40 -4.39
C ALA A 56 -6.88 25.77 -4.15
N ALA A 57 -6.92 24.75 -3.30
CA ALA A 57 -8.12 24.01 -2.91
C ALA A 57 -8.15 23.79 -1.39
N ARG A 58 -9.33 23.54 -0.82
CA ARG A 58 -9.46 23.13 0.58
C ARG A 58 -9.11 21.64 0.70
N LEU A 59 -8.34 21.26 1.72
CA LEU A 59 -7.92 19.87 1.92
C LEU A 59 -9.12 18.90 1.96
N SER A 60 -10.21 19.30 2.61
CA SER A 60 -11.43 18.48 2.69
C SER A 60 -12.10 18.14 1.36
N GLN A 61 -11.75 18.81 0.26
CA GLN A 61 -12.23 18.41 -1.07
C GLN A 61 -11.65 17.07 -1.53
N TYR A 62 -10.52 16.64 -0.95
CA TYR A 62 -9.82 15.38 -1.24
C TYR A 62 -10.06 14.31 -0.17
N LEU A 63 -10.77 14.67 0.91
CA LEU A 63 -11.13 13.76 1.99
C LEU A 63 -12.59 13.36 1.78
N HIS A 64 -12.84 12.09 1.48
CA HIS A 64 -14.19 11.57 1.29
C HIS A 64 -14.64 10.77 2.52
N ASP A 65 -15.83 10.16 2.47
CA ASP A 65 -16.40 9.31 3.55
C ASP A 65 -15.69 7.95 3.69
N ARG A 66 -14.36 7.92 3.49
CA ARG A 66 -13.49 6.74 3.57
C ARG A 66 -12.19 7.10 4.29
N ILE A 67 -11.48 6.09 4.77
CA ILE A 67 -10.11 6.27 5.26
C ILE A 67 -9.25 6.77 4.11
N THR A 68 -8.67 7.95 4.27
CA THR A 68 -7.76 8.54 3.29
C THR A 68 -6.32 8.22 3.68
N LEU A 69 -5.57 7.60 2.78
CA LEU A 69 -4.12 7.52 2.88
C LEU A 69 -3.54 8.80 2.26
N LEU A 70 -2.67 9.52 2.99
CA LEU A 70 -2.03 10.75 2.52
C LEU A 70 -0.51 10.59 2.63
N GLY A 71 0.18 10.74 1.49
CA GLY A 71 1.64 10.68 1.42
C GLY A 71 2.26 12.07 1.42
N PHE A 72 3.28 12.30 2.26
CA PHE A 72 4.12 13.48 2.21
C PHE A 72 5.48 13.08 1.64
N ILE A 73 5.74 13.48 0.39
CA ILE A 73 6.94 13.10 -0.34
C ILE A 73 7.63 14.37 -0.82
N TYR A 74 8.95 14.46 -0.58
CA TYR A 74 9.76 15.48 -1.20
C TYR A 74 10.01 15.09 -2.65
N THR A 75 9.70 16.00 -3.59
CA THR A 75 9.93 15.78 -5.02
C THR A 75 11.41 15.61 -5.37
N THR A 76 12.30 16.11 -4.50
CA THR A 76 13.76 15.96 -4.58
C THR A 76 14.29 14.81 -3.71
N CYS A 77 13.47 13.80 -3.45
CA CYS A 77 13.90 12.58 -2.77
C CYS A 77 15.11 11.97 -3.50
N ALA A 78 16.17 11.62 -2.75
CA ALA A 78 17.47 11.19 -3.29
C ALA A 78 17.73 9.68 -3.17
N ASP A 79 16.75 8.93 -2.66
CA ASP A 79 16.83 7.47 -2.49
C ASP A 79 16.39 6.75 -3.77
N PRO A 80 17.33 6.19 -4.57
CA PRO A 80 16.99 5.59 -5.86
C PRO A 80 16.04 4.39 -5.73
N ASP A 81 16.07 3.69 -4.60
CA ASP A 81 15.22 2.53 -4.33
C ASP A 81 13.90 2.96 -3.67
N GLY A 82 13.96 3.91 -2.74
CA GLY A 82 12.81 4.36 -1.95
C GLY A 82 11.86 5.29 -2.68
N CYS A 83 12.35 6.25 -3.46
CA CYS A 83 11.49 7.25 -4.10
C CYS A 83 10.48 6.64 -5.10
N PRO A 84 10.84 5.67 -5.95
CA PRO A 84 9.86 4.97 -6.81
C PRO A 84 8.81 4.20 -6.03
N LEU A 85 9.15 3.70 -4.84
CA LEU A 85 8.24 2.91 -3.99
C LEU A 85 7.27 3.76 -3.19
N ALA A 86 7.59 5.04 -2.96
CA ALA A 86 6.76 5.94 -2.16
C ALA A 86 5.33 6.11 -2.72
N TYR A 87 5.16 5.96 -4.04
CA TYR A 87 3.85 6.02 -4.69
C TYR A 87 3.16 4.67 -4.84
N ARG A 88 3.91 3.55 -4.75
CA ARG A 88 3.38 2.19 -5.00
C ARG A 88 2.29 1.76 -4.03
N VAL A 89 2.24 2.34 -2.84
CA VAL A 89 1.18 2.09 -1.85
C VAL A 89 -0.20 2.62 -2.31
N PHE A 90 -0.22 3.50 -3.32
CA PHE A 90 -1.45 4.06 -3.91
C PHE A 90 -1.86 3.36 -5.20
N ASP A 91 -1.04 2.44 -5.72
CA ASP A 91 -1.39 1.63 -6.88
C ASP A 91 -2.46 0.59 -6.46
N ALA A 92 -3.64 0.65 -7.08
CA ALA A 92 -4.77 -0.23 -6.81
C ALA A 92 -4.83 -1.42 -7.76
#